data_AF-A0A1G3LLD6-F1
#
_entry.id   AF-A0A1G3LLD6-F1
#
_cell.length_a   1.000
_cell.length_b   1.000
_cell.length_c   1.000
_cell.angle_alpha   90.00
_cell.angle_beta   90.00
_cell.angle_gamma   90.00
#
_symmetry.space_group_name_H-M   'P 1'
#
loop_
_entity.id
_entity.type
_entity.pdbx_description
1 polymer ?
#
loop_
_entity_poly.entity_id
_entity_poly.type
_entity_poly.pdbx_seq_one_letter_code
_entity_poly.pdbx_strand_id
1 'polypeptide(L)'
;MIDKRDRSNINIQHNYYKPKKWKKIANLKNIALFGLYLGGVVLIVELADGKNLKEAYAKNLSITKIEKNIATNDIINEDSLTLTEKLKLNFYAEYIGNRDIAKYTLKHSKAFDIEPSLLIALMKVESRFNVYAVNYNKNRSIDRGICQLNSNTFTKLKAEDFFNPDVNIMNGAKLLRWCLDKADNKLTKALALYNAGFGKVSATKVGAITLDYIQKIVDEKEIIDGGFQKYLEEYSDLLD
;
A
#
# COMPACT_ATOMS: atom_id res chain seq x y z
N MET A 1 -6.12 -50.10 3.93
CA MET A 1 -7.21 -49.13 3.64
C MET A 1 -7.33 -48.22 4.85
N ILE A 2 -6.90 -46.96 4.74
CA ILE A 2 -7.00 -45.92 5.77
C ILE A 2 -7.77 -44.79 5.08
N ASP A 3 -9.08 -44.67 5.28
CA ASP A 3 -9.85 -44.07 6.38
C ASP A 3 -10.12 -42.57 6.19
N LYS A 4 -11.40 -42.24 6.43
CA LYS A 4 -12.09 -40.97 6.27
C LYS A 4 -11.41 -39.84 7.04
N ARG A 5 -11.45 -38.63 6.47
CA ARG A 5 -11.81 -37.40 7.22
C ARG A 5 -12.07 -36.22 6.29
N ASP A 6 -13.36 -35.99 6.10
CA ASP A 6 -13.95 -34.66 5.94
C ASP A 6 -13.41 -33.69 7.01
N ARG A 7 -12.93 -32.52 6.59
CA ARG A 7 -12.54 -31.40 7.48
C ARG A 7 -12.93 -30.04 6.88
N SER A 8 -14.08 -29.94 6.21
CA SER A 8 -14.72 -28.63 6.04
C SER A 8 -15.32 -28.22 7.38
N ASN A 9 -14.50 -27.65 8.27
CA ASN A 9 -14.85 -26.83 9.46
C ASN A 9 -13.66 -26.77 10.43
N ILE A 10 -12.54 -26.17 10.01
CA ILE A 10 -11.45 -25.86 10.95
C ILE A 10 -11.87 -24.62 11.74
N ASN A 11 -12.38 -24.85 12.94
CA ASN A 11 -12.67 -23.79 13.91
C ASN A 11 -11.36 -23.43 14.62
N ILE A 12 -10.69 -22.37 14.15
CA ILE A 12 -9.38 -21.93 14.66
C ILE A 12 -9.63 -21.12 15.94
N GLN A 13 -9.22 -21.66 17.09
CA GLN A 13 -9.21 -20.89 18.34
C GLN A 13 -8.00 -19.95 18.36
N HIS A 14 -8.24 -18.64 18.41
CA HIS A 14 -7.22 -17.60 18.38
C HIS A 14 -6.56 -17.39 19.76
N ASN A 15 -5.24 -17.54 19.84
CA ASN A 15 -4.44 -16.93 20.90
C ASN A 15 -3.74 -15.69 20.34
N TYR A 16 -4.17 -14.51 20.78
CA TYR A 16 -3.65 -13.22 20.31
C TYR A 16 -2.14 -13.04 20.57
N TYR A 17 -1.37 -12.73 19.53
CA TYR A 17 -0.05 -12.11 19.68
C TYR A 17 -0.19 -10.59 19.83
N LYS A 18 0.19 -10.04 20.99
CA LYS A 18 0.33 -8.59 21.21
C LYS A 18 1.81 -8.21 21.03
N PRO A 19 2.21 -7.43 20.00
CA PRO A 19 3.59 -7.00 19.86
C PRO A 19 4.01 -6.17 21.08
N LYS A 20 5.19 -6.47 21.63
CA LYS A 20 5.80 -5.71 22.73
C LYS A 20 5.88 -4.24 22.34
N LYS A 21 5.54 -3.31 23.25
CA LYS A 21 5.79 -1.87 23.06
C LYS A 21 7.30 -1.64 23.01
N TRP A 22 7.85 -1.16 21.89
CA TRP A 22 9.29 -0.88 21.79
C TRP A 22 9.63 0.61 21.80
N LYS A 23 10.67 0.91 22.56
CA LYS A 23 11.20 2.23 22.94
C LYS A 23 11.92 2.88 21.76
N LYS A 24 11.80 4.21 21.68
CA LYS A 24 12.50 5.13 20.77
C LYS A 24 13.97 4.74 20.55
N ILE A 25 14.36 4.52 19.30
CA ILE A 25 15.76 4.60 18.88
C ILE A 25 15.89 5.90 18.07
N ALA A 26 16.49 6.91 18.69
CA ALA A 26 16.92 8.13 18.02
C ALA A 26 18.41 8.01 17.72
N ASN A 27 18.79 7.98 16.44
CA ASN A 27 20.16 8.22 16.01
C ASN A 27 20.13 9.20 14.82
N LEU A 28 20.17 10.51 15.14
CA LEU A 28 20.08 11.62 14.19
C LEU A 28 21.17 11.63 13.11
N LYS A 29 22.28 10.90 13.29
CA LYS A 29 23.43 10.92 12.35
C LYS A 29 23.13 10.22 11.02
N ASN A 30 22.21 9.24 10.98
CA ASN A 30 21.84 8.54 9.75
C ASN A 30 20.85 9.33 8.89
N ILE A 31 20.05 10.22 9.50
CA ILE A 31 19.03 11.03 8.82
C ILE A 31 19.66 12.06 7.89
N ALA A 32 20.77 12.69 8.31
CA ALA A 32 21.47 13.71 7.53
C ALA A 32 22.15 13.12 6.27
N LEU A 33 22.77 11.94 6.41
CA LEU A 33 23.44 11.26 5.29
C LEU A 33 22.42 10.72 4.27
N PHE A 34 21.26 10.27 4.75
CA PHE A 34 20.14 9.83 3.92
C PHE A 34 19.47 11.01 3.17
N GLY A 35 19.39 12.18 3.80
CA GLY A 35 18.92 13.42 3.18
C GLY A 35 19.83 13.88 2.03
N LEU A 36 21.15 13.78 2.18
CA LEU A 36 22.13 14.08 1.11
C LEU A 36 22.07 13.06 -0.04
N TYR A 37 21.88 11.77 0.26
CA TYR A 37 21.72 10.71 -0.75
C TYR A 37 20.45 10.91 -1.58
N LEU A 38 19.32 11.32 -0.97
CA LEU A 38 18.13 11.69 -1.75
C LEU A 38 18.36 12.92 -2.61
N GLY A 39 19.01 13.96 -2.08
CA GLY A 39 19.31 15.19 -2.84
C GLY A 39 20.14 14.93 -4.10
N GLY A 40 21.20 14.11 -4.01
CA GLY A 40 22.10 13.83 -5.13
C GLY A 40 21.48 13.01 -6.28
N VAL A 41 20.50 12.15 -5.99
CA VAL A 41 19.91 11.25 -7.00
C VAL A 41 18.60 11.82 -7.59
N VAL A 42 18.09 12.96 -7.13
CA VAL A 42 16.86 13.61 -7.67
C VAL A 42 17.16 14.58 -8.82
N LEU A 43 18.41 15.03 -8.99
CA LEU A 43 18.84 15.90 -10.11
C LEU A 43 18.48 15.35 -11.52
N ILE A 44 18.30 14.03 -11.65
CA ILE A 44 17.93 13.37 -12.91
C ILE A 44 16.42 13.48 -13.23
N VAL A 45 15.54 13.67 -12.23
CA VAL A 45 14.07 13.75 -12.42
C VAL A 45 13.62 15.16 -12.81
N GLU A 46 14.41 16.19 -12.47
CA GLU A 46 14.08 17.61 -12.59
C GLU A 46 14.08 18.14 -14.05
N LEU A 47 14.42 17.32 -15.04
CA LEU A 47 14.35 17.66 -16.46
C LEU A 47 12.95 17.42 -17.10
N ALA A 48 11.97 16.90 -16.35
CA ALA A 48 10.61 16.67 -16.84
C ALA A 48 9.59 17.64 -16.21
N ASP A 49 9.20 18.67 -16.97
CA ASP A 49 8.26 19.75 -16.63
C ASP A 49 6.95 19.27 -15.96
N GLY A 50 6.57 19.86 -14.82
CA GLY A 50 5.53 19.39 -13.92
C GLY A 50 4.08 19.44 -14.44
N LYS A 51 3.80 20.22 -15.49
CA LYS A 51 2.50 20.16 -16.20
C LYS A 51 2.34 18.84 -16.96
N ASN A 52 3.43 18.34 -17.55
CA ASN A 52 3.45 17.06 -18.25
C ASN A 52 3.27 15.87 -17.29
N LEU A 53 3.49 16.03 -15.98
CA LEU A 53 3.36 14.93 -15.00
C LEU A 53 1.91 14.59 -14.67
N LYS A 54 1.06 15.60 -14.43
CA LYS A 54 -0.38 15.37 -14.24
C LYS A 54 -1.03 14.81 -15.49
N GLU A 55 -0.63 15.32 -16.65
CA GLU A 55 -1.09 14.84 -17.95
C GLU A 55 -0.57 13.44 -18.26
N ALA A 56 0.69 13.10 -17.93
CA ALA A 56 1.23 11.75 -18.08
C ALA A 56 0.53 10.74 -17.16
N TYR A 57 0.23 11.11 -15.91
CA TYR A 57 -0.59 10.28 -15.03
C TYR A 57 -2.02 10.12 -15.59
N ALA A 58 -2.67 11.19 -16.02
CA ALA A 58 -4.01 11.16 -16.62
C ALA A 58 -4.06 10.43 -17.98
N LYS A 59 -2.97 10.44 -18.76
CA LYS A 59 -2.81 9.73 -20.04
C LYS A 59 -2.56 8.25 -19.81
N ASN A 60 -1.76 7.88 -18.79
CA ASN A 60 -1.67 6.49 -18.31
C ASN A 60 -2.98 6.01 -17.67
N LEU A 61 -3.82 6.93 -17.17
CA LEU A 61 -5.19 6.65 -16.76
C LEU A 61 -6.11 6.32 -17.94
N SER A 62 -5.82 6.84 -19.15
CA SER A 62 -6.60 6.59 -20.37
C SER A 62 -6.04 5.47 -21.26
N ILE A 63 -4.99 4.74 -20.85
CA ILE A 63 -4.57 3.48 -21.50
C ILE A 63 -5.54 2.37 -21.02
N THR A 64 -6.81 2.62 -21.32
CA THR A 64 -8.02 1.93 -20.88
C THR A 64 -8.32 0.80 -21.87
N LYS A 65 -7.35 -0.08 -22.09
CA LYS A 65 -7.54 -1.35 -22.81
C LYS A 65 -7.27 -2.56 -21.91
N ILE A 66 -6.44 -2.39 -20.88
CA ILE A 66 -6.20 -3.37 -19.82
C ILE A 66 -7.26 -3.25 -18.71
N GLU A 67 -7.69 -2.03 -18.37
CA GLU A 67 -8.68 -1.76 -17.31
C GLU A 67 -10.06 -2.40 -17.56
N LYS A 68 -10.50 -2.50 -18.81
CA LYS A 68 -11.80 -3.13 -19.14
C LYS A 68 -11.83 -4.64 -18.91
N ASN A 69 -10.68 -5.31 -18.87
CA ASN A 69 -10.60 -6.75 -18.62
C ASN A 69 -10.33 -7.09 -17.14
N ILE A 70 -9.91 -6.13 -16.31
CA ILE A 70 -9.70 -6.32 -14.86
C ILE A 70 -10.94 -5.91 -14.04
N ALA A 71 -11.77 -5.02 -14.60
CA ALA A 71 -12.98 -4.49 -13.94
C ALA A 71 -14.17 -5.47 -13.89
N THR A 72 -14.08 -6.65 -14.51
CA THR A 72 -15.12 -7.67 -14.40
C THR A 72 -14.94 -8.49 -13.12
N ASN A 73 -15.61 -8.05 -12.05
CA ASN A 73 -16.32 -8.81 -11.02
C ASN A 73 -15.72 -10.03 -10.29
N ASP A 74 -14.47 -10.42 -10.50
CA ASP A 74 -13.92 -11.51 -9.69
C ASP A 74 -13.29 -10.93 -8.42
N ILE A 75 -14.13 -10.79 -7.38
CA ILE A 75 -13.63 -10.94 -6.00
C ILE A 75 -12.85 -12.25 -5.99
N ILE A 76 -11.64 -12.24 -5.40
CA ILE A 76 -10.80 -13.45 -5.32
C ILE A 76 -11.67 -14.65 -4.92
N ASN A 77 -11.86 -15.58 -5.86
CA ASN A 77 -12.57 -16.82 -5.60
C ASN A 77 -11.67 -17.65 -4.68
N GLU A 78 -11.98 -17.65 -3.39
CA GLU A 78 -11.16 -18.29 -2.37
C GLU A 78 -10.98 -19.79 -2.61
N ASP A 79 -11.95 -20.45 -3.25
CA ASP A 79 -11.88 -21.88 -3.57
C ASP A 79 -10.78 -22.19 -4.57
N SER A 80 -10.45 -21.22 -5.43
CA SER A 80 -9.40 -21.35 -6.45
C SER A 80 -7.99 -21.00 -5.94
N LEU A 81 -7.87 -20.46 -4.73
CA LEU A 81 -6.58 -20.06 -4.15
C LEU A 81 -5.74 -21.28 -3.76
N THR A 82 -4.43 -21.20 -4.05
CA THR A 82 -3.44 -22.10 -3.46
C THR A 82 -3.44 -21.97 -1.93
N LEU A 83 -2.92 -22.97 -1.23
CA LEU A 83 -2.83 -22.92 0.22
C LEU A 83 -2.02 -21.70 0.70
N THR A 84 -0.89 -21.39 0.07
CA THR A 84 -0.09 -20.21 0.39
C THR A 84 -0.86 -18.91 0.19
N GLU A 85 -1.68 -18.81 -0.86
CA GLU A 85 -2.55 -17.63 -1.07
C GLU A 85 -3.66 -17.54 -0.02
N LYS A 86 -4.21 -18.67 0.44
CA LYS A 86 -5.18 -18.73 1.55
C LYS A 86 -4.54 -18.27 2.87
N LEU A 87 -3.35 -18.76 3.19
CA LEU A 87 -2.59 -18.34 4.38
C LEU A 87 -2.28 -16.83 4.33
N LYS A 88 -1.85 -16.34 3.16
CA LYS A 88 -1.60 -14.90 2.94
C LYS A 88 -2.86 -14.06 3.12
N LEU A 89 -4.00 -14.48 2.55
CA LEU A 89 -5.29 -13.82 2.74
C LEU A 89 -5.72 -13.81 4.20
N ASN A 90 -5.58 -14.93 4.91
CA ASN A 90 -5.95 -15.03 6.32
C ASN A 90 -5.10 -14.13 7.20
N PHE A 91 -3.77 -14.17 7.03
CA PHE A 91 -2.85 -13.32 7.77
C PHE A 91 -3.16 -11.83 7.57
N TYR A 92 -3.34 -11.37 6.31
CA TYR A 92 -3.65 -9.96 6.04
C TYR A 92 -5.07 -9.57 6.50
N ALA A 93 -6.05 -10.46 6.38
CA ALA A 93 -7.40 -10.20 6.88
C ALA A 93 -7.41 -10.00 8.40
N GLU A 94 -6.65 -10.81 9.14
CA GLU A 94 -6.49 -10.68 10.59
C GLU A 94 -5.74 -9.40 10.95
N TYR A 95 -4.62 -9.11 10.28
CA TYR A 95 -3.82 -7.93 10.53
C TYR A 95 -4.58 -6.61 10.27
N ILE A 96 -5.37 -6.57 9.20
CA ILE A 96 -6.20 -5.41 8.84
C ILE A 96 -7.46 -5.34 9.70
N GLY A 97 -7.98 -6.49 10.15
CA GLY A 97 -9.27 -6.61 10.81
C GLY A 97 -10.47 -6.58 9.85
N ASN A 98 -10.23 -6.77 8.54
CA ASN A 98 -11.27 -6.77 7.52
C ASN A 98 -10.87 -7.64 6.32
N ARG A 99 -11.63 -8.71 6.07
CA ARG A 99 -11.34 -9.68 5.00
C ARG A 99 -11.51 -9.10 3.60
N ASP A 100 -12.50 -8.24 3.38
CA ASP A 100 -12.74 -7.64 2.05
C ASP A 100 -11.62 -6.67 1.67
N ILE A 101 -11.16 -5.84 2.61
CA ILE A 101 -10.00 -4.96 2.40
C ILE A 101 -8.76 -5.80 2.06
N ALA A 102 -8.54 -6.93 2.76
CA ALA A 102 -7.44 -7.84 2.43
C ALA A 102 -7.56 -8.44 1.01
N LYS A 103 -8.77 -8.82 0.58
CA LYS A 103 -9.02 -9.29 -0.79
C LYS A 103 -8.72 -8.22 -1.83
N TYR A 104 -9.24 -7.01 -1.66
CA TYR A 104 -8.98 -5.90 -2.57
C TYR A 104 -7.49 -5.55 -2.61
N THR A 105 -6.82 -5.58 -1.45
CA THR A 105 -5.37 -5.37 -1.36
C THR A 105 -4.62 -6.41 -2.19
N LEU A 106 -4.89 -7.70 -2.01
CA LEU A 106 -4.22 -8.76 -2.76
C LEU A 106 -4.50 -8.68 -4.26
N LYS A 107 -5.75 -8.42 -4.65
CA LYS A 107 -6.18 -8.22 -6.04
C LYS A 107 -5.39 -7.09 -6.70
N HIS A 108 -5.36 -5.92 -6.09
CA HIS A 108 -4.72 -4.73 -6.68
C HIS A 108 -3.19 -4.76 -6.55
N SER A 109 -2.65 -5.36 -5.49
CA SER A 109 -1.20 -5.60 -5.37
C SER A 109 -0.70 -6.47 -6.52
N LYS A 110 -1.43 -7.55 -6.86
CA LYS A 110 -1.12 -8.40 -8.01
C LYS A 110 -1.28 -7.65 -9.33
N ALA A 111 -2.37 -6.90 -9.50
CA ALA A 111 -2.65 -6.18 -10.75
C ALA A 111 -1.63 -5.08 -11.07
N PHE A 112 -1.06 -4.45 -10.04
CA PHE A 112 -0.13 -3.34 -10.18
C PHE A 112 1.32 -3.71 -9.84
N ASP A 113 1.65 -4.99 -9.64
CA ASP A 113 2.99 -5.46 -9.28
C ASP A 113 3.59 -4.69 -8.10
N ILE A 114 2.88 -4.76 -6.97
CA ILE A 114 3.25 -4.16 -5.69
C ILE A 114 3.27 -5.26 -4.64
N GLU A 115 4.25 -5.22 -3.74
CA GLU A 115 4.25 -6.10 -2.58
C GLU A 115 3.04 -5.81 -1.69
N PRO A 116 2.18 -6.80 -1.35
CA PRO A 116 1.00 -6.56 -0.52
C PRO A 116 1.31 -5.90 0.82
N SER A 117 2.42 -6.29 1.47
CA SER A 117 2.85 -5.69 2.73
C SER A 117 3.13 -4.20 2.62
N LEU A 118 3.65 -3.73 1.47
CA LEU A 118 3.87 -2.31 1.23
C LEU A 118 2.55 -1.54 1.09
N LEU A 119 1.58 -2.08 0.35
CA LEU A 119 0.26 -1.43 0.20
C LEU A 119 -0.50 -1.41 1.53
N ILE A 120 -0.40 -2.48 2.33
CA ILE A 120 -1.00 -2.54 3.67
C ILE A 120 -0.34 -1.54 4.62
N ALA A 121 0.99 -1.48 4.64
CA ALA A 121 1.74 -0.50 5.44
C ALA A 121 1.38 0.94 5.08
N LEU A 122 1.26 1.24 3.79
CA LEU A 122 0.78 2.54 3.30
C LEU A 122 -0.62 2.85 3.87
N MET A 123 -1.60 1.97 3.69
CA MET A 123 -2.98 2.18 4.18
C MET A 123 -3.04 2.33 5.71
N LYS A 124 -2.17 1.63 6.45
CA LYS A 124 -2.06 1.77 7.90
C LYS A 124 -1.63 3.19 8.28
N VAL A 125 -0.62 3.72 7.62
CA VAL A 125 -0.07 5.06 7.89
C VAL A 125 -1.04 6.15 7.42
N GLU A 126 -1.70 5.97 6.28
CA GLU A 126 -2.63 6.95 5.71
C GLU A 126 -3.91 7.10 6.52
N SER A 127 -4.56 6.00 6.90
CA SER A 127 -5.91 6.04 7.47
C SER A 127 -6.13 5.12 8.66
N ARG A 128 -5.12 4.30 9.02
CA ARG A 128 -5.30 3.16 9.94
C ARG A 128 -6.44 2.24 9.49
N PHE A 129 -6.52 1.99 8.19
CA PHE A 129 -7.57 1.20 7.53
C PHE A 129 -8.98 1.80 7.58
N ASN A 130 -9.12 3.08 7.93
CA ASN A 130 -10.42 3.74 7.94
C ASN A 130 -10.87 4.12 6.51
N VAL A 131 -11.84 3.37 5.98
CA VAL A 131 -12.43 3.61 4.65
C VAL A 131 -13.18 4.94 4.53
N TYR A 132 -13.54 5.56 5.66
CA TYR A 132 -14.23 6.85 5.74
C TYR A 132 -13.31 7.99 6.20
N ALA A 133 -11.99 7.80 6.19
CA ALA A 133 -11.05 8.84 6.61
C ALA A 133 -11.16 10.08 5.71
N VAL A 134 -11.16 11.26 6.32
CA VAL A 134 -11.21 12.56 5.63
C VAL A 134 -10.19 13.50 6.25
N ASN A 135 -9.34 14.10 5.42
CA ASN A 135 -8.38 15.11 5.82
C ASN A 135 -8.48 16.35 4.91
N TYR A 136 -8.49 17.53 5.51
CA TYR A 136 -8.64 18.81 4.80
C TYR A 136 -7.29 19.52 4.72
N ASN A 137 -6.81 19.74 3.50
CA ASN A 137 -5.52 20.36 3.26
C ASN A 137 -5.62 21.89 3.15
N LYS A 138 -4.52 22.58 3.49
CA LYS A 138 -4.41 24.05 3.41
C LYS A 138 -4.70 24.63 2.01
N ASN A 139 -4.46 23.85 0.97
CA ASN A 139 -4.74 24.22 -0.43
C ASN A 139 -6.19 23.94 -0.86
N ARG A 140 -7.11 23.72 0.10
CA ARG A 140 -8.54 23.40 -0.10
C ARG A 140 -8.81 22.06 -0.79
N SER A 141 -7.78 21.24 -1.02
CA SER A 141 -7.98 19.84 -1.42
C SER A 141 -8.36 18.98 -0.22
N ILE A 142 -8.94 17.81 -0.48
CA ILE A 142 -9.38 16.88 0.54
C ILE A 142 -8.79 15.51 0.22
N ASP A 143 -8.13 14.89 1.19
CA ASP A 143 -7.70 13.50 1.11
C ASP A 143 -8.77 12.60 1.72
N ARG A 144 -9.14 11.53 1.01
CA ARG A 144 -10.29 10.70 1.38
C ARG A 144 -10.02 9.21 1.24
N GLY A 145 -10.63 8.46 2.14
CA GLY A 145 -10.65 7.01 2.15
C GLY A 145 -9.36 6.37 2.63
N ILE A 146 -9.27 5.06 2.44
CA ILE A 146 -8.27 4.20 3.09
C ILE A 146 -6.82 4.48 2.65
N CYS A 147 -6.63 4.92 1.40
CA CYS A 147 -5.34 5.33 0.84
C CYS A 147 -5.16 6.86 0.80
N GLN A 148 -6.08 7.63 1.41
CA GLN A 148 -6.05 9.10 1.46
C GLN A 148 -5.85 9.75 0.08
N LEU A 149 -6.68 9.37 -0.89
CA LEU A 149 -6.60 9.91 -2.25
C LEU A 149 -7.04 11.38 -2.28
N ASN A 150 -6.23 12.21 -2.92
CA ASN A 150 -6.45 13.66 -2.98
C ASN A 150 -7.48 14.06 -4.05
N SER A 151 -8.45 14.89 -3.68
CA SER A 151 -9.51 15.39 -4.57
C SER A 151 -9.01 16.15 -5.80
N ASN A 152 -7.87 16.84 -5.71
CA ASN A 152 -7.31 17.61 -6.82
C ASN A 152 -6.47 16.74 -7.77
N THR A 153 -6.07 15.55 -7.33
CA THR A 153 -5.43 14.53 -8.16
C THR A 153 -6.48 13.72 -8.90
N PHE A 154 -7.47 13.23 -8.16
CA PHE A 154 -8.50 12.32 -8.66
C PHE A 154 -9.78 13.08 -9.01
N THR A 155 -9.67 14.06 -9.90
CA THR A 155 -10.77 14.98 -10.24
C THR A 155 -11.96 14.31 -10.93
N LYS A 156 -11.78 13.10 -11.44
CA LYS A 156 -12.83 12.32 -12.11
C LYS A 156 -13.62 11.42 -11.15
N LEU A 157 -13.13 11.19 -9.93
CA LEU A 157 -13.84 10.41 -8.92
C LEU A 157 -14.97 11.24 -8.30
N LYS A 158 -16.15 10.65 -8.16
CA LYS A 158 -17.24 11.23 -7.37
C LYS A 158 -16.92 11.12 -5.88
N ALA A 159 -17.63 11.87 -5.04
CA ALA A 159 -17.35 11.88 -3.61
C ALA A 159 -17.50 10.49 -2.98
N GLU A 160 -18.47 9.71 -3.43
CA GLU A 160 -18.76 8.36 -2.92
C GLU A 160 -17.68 7.35 -3.31
N ASP A 161 -17.06 7.51 -4.48
CA ASP A 161 -16.01 6.63 -5.00
C ASP A 161 -14.77 6.62 -4.08
N PHE A 162 -14.48 7.75 -3.43
CA PHE A 162 -13.38 7.83 -2.46
C PHE A 162 -13.60 6.95 -1.23
N PHE A 163 -14.85 6.64 -0.89
CA PHE A 163 -15.20 5.84 0.29
C PHE A 163 -15.53 4.40 -0.05
N ASN A 164 -15.57 4.04 -1.34
CA ASN A 164 -15.61 2.65 -1.78
C ASN A 164 -14.21 2.02 -1.61
N PRO A 165 -14.04 1.00 -0.76
CA PRO A 165 -12.72 0.43 -0.48
C PRO A 165 -12.06 -0.20 -1.72
N ASP A 166 -12.80 -0.88 -2.59
CA ASP A 166 -12.24 -1.47 -3.81
C ASP A 166 -11.67 -0.38 -4.73
N VAL A 167 -12.47 0.67 -4.98
CA VAL A 167 -12.08 1.79 -5.84
C VAL A 167 -10.90 2.58 -5.25
N ASN A 168 -10.92 2.84 -3.94
CA ASN A 168 -9.87 3.62 -3.28
C ASN A 168 -8.54 2.85 -3.25
N ILE A 169 -8.57 1.54 -2.92
CA ILE A 169 -7.38 0.68 -2.91
C ILE A 169 -6.82 0.51 -4.32
N MET A 170 -7.67 0.31 -5.33
CA MET A 170 -7.25 0.24 -6.74
C MET A 170 -6.47 1.49 -7.16
N ASN A 171 -7.03 2.66 -6.89
CA ASN A 171 -6.41 3.93 -7.27
C ASN A 171 -5.16 4.25 -6.43
N GLY A 172 -5.14 3.87 -5.15
CA GLY A 172 -3.96 3.96 -4.28
C GLY A 172 -2.82 3.07 -4.75
N ALA A 173 -3.11 1.82 -5.09
CA ALA A 173 -2.14 0.89 -5.68
C ALA A 173 -1.61 1.43 -7.02
N LYS A 174 -2.49 1.89 -7.90
CA LYS A 174 -2.10 2.51 -9.18
C LYS A 174 -1.19 3.72 -8.98
N LEU A 175 -1.48 4.57 -8.01
CA LEU A 175 -0.65 5.73 -7.67
C LEU A 175 0.72 5.30 -7.14
N LEU A 176 0.75 4.32 -6.22
CA LEU A 176 2.00 3.80 -5.66
C LEU A 176 2.89 3.16 -6.74
N ARG A 177 2.32 2.39 -7.68
CA ARG A 177 3.05 1.85 -8.84
C ARG A 177 3.66 2.97 -9.68
N TRP A 178 2.87 3.99 -10.00
CA TRP A 178 3.38 5.15 -10.73
C TRP A 178 4.53 5.84 -9.99
N CYS A 179 4.44 6.00 -8.66
CA CYS A 179 5.52 6.54 -7.84
C CYS A 179 6.78 5.67 -7.88
N LEU A 180 6.63 4.34 -7.83
CA LEU A 180 7.75 3.40 -7.94
C LEU A 180 8.42 3.48 -9.33
N ASP A 181 7.64 3.54 -10.40
CA ASP A 181 8.17 3.68 -11.77
C ASP A 181 8.98 4.98 -11.92
N LYS A 182 8.44 6.10 -11.41
CA LYS A 182 9.13 7.40 -11.43
C LYS A 182 10.36 7.46 -10.53
N ALA A 183 10.46 6.56 -9.57
CA ALA A 183 11.55 6.46 -8.64
C ALA A 183 12.63 5.44 -9.05
N ASP A 184 12.54 4.82 -10.23
CA ASP A 184 13.37 3.69 -10.63
C ASP A 184 13.31 2.54 -9.60
N ASN A 185 12.12 2.23 -9.09
CA ASN A 185 11.86 1.27 -8.02
C ASN A 185 12.55 1.58 -6.67
N LYS A 186 13.07 2.80 -6.48
CA LYS A 186 13.65 3.20 -5.18
C LYS A 186 12.53 3.55 -4.21
N LEU A 187 12.22 2.61 -3.31
CA LEU A 187 11.09 2.70 -2.37
C LEU A 187 11.00 4.04 -1.64
N THR A 188 12.08 4.50 -1.03
CA THR A 188 12.13 5.78 -0.29
C THR A 188 11.71 6.97 -1.16
N LYS A 189 12.15 6.99 -2.43
CA LYS A 189 11.78 8.07 -3.37
C LYS A 189 10.32 7.96 -3.79
N ALA A 190 9.83 6.74 -4.01
CA ALA A 190 8.44 6.50 -4.35
C ALA A 190 7.50 6.97 -3.23
N LEU A 191 7.82 6.67 -1.97
CA LEU A 191 7.05 7.11 -0.82
C LEU A 191 7.12 8.63 -0.60
N ALA A 192 8.27 9.26 -0.89
CA ALA A 192 8.37 10.72 -0.90
C ALA A 192 7.46 11.35 -1.96
N LEU A 193 7.40 10.77 -3.17
CA LEU A 193 6.52 11.20 -4.25
C LEU A 193 5.04 11.03 -3.88
N TYR A 194 4.68 9.90 -3.27
CA TYR A 194 3.31 9.64 -2.82
C TYR A 194 2.86 10.69 -1.79
N ASN A 195 3.70 10.95 -0.78
CA ASN A 195 3.41 11.91 0.30
C ASN A 195 3.33 13.36 -0.18
N ALA A 196 4.23 13.78 -1.07
CA ALA A 196 4.30 15.17 -1.52
C ALA A 196 3.22 15.51 -2.57
N GLY A 197 2.72 14.50 -3.29
CA GLY A 197 1.81 14.67 -4.41
C GLY A 197 2.48 15.24 -5.68
N PHE A 198 1.73 15.26 -6.79
CA PHE A 198 2.18 15.50 -8.17
C PHE A 198 2.90 16.83 -8.47
N GLY A 199 3.02 17.76 -7.52
CA GLY A 199 3.54 19.11 -7.80
C GLY A 199 4.51 19.67 -6.77
N LYS A 200 4.97 18.88 -5.79
CA LYS A 200 5.75 19.43 -4.66
C LYS A 200 7.12 18.81 -4.42
N VAL A 201 7.52 17.77 -5.14
CA VAL A 201 8.91 17.30 -5.03
C VAL A 201 9.79 18.17 -5.93
N SER A 202 10.19 19.34 -5.43
CA SER A 202 11.45 19.95 -5.87
C SER A 202 12.58 19.38 -5.02
N ALA A 203 13.72 19.13 -5.64
CA ALA A 203 14.80 18.28 -5.12
C ALA A 203 15.47 18.77 -3.82
N THR A 204 15.12 19.95 -3.34
CA THR A 204 15.96 20.67 -2.38
C THR A 204 15.53 20.56 -0.92
N LYS A 205 14.32 20.08 -0.59
CA LYS A 205 13.88 19.91 0.82
C LYS A 205 12.86 18.78 1.00
N VAL A 206 13.31 17.52 1.12
CA VAL A 206 12.49 16.51 1.83
C VAL A 206 12.51 16.91 3.30
N GLY A 207 11.38 17.44 3.80
CA GLY A 207 11.25 17.87 5.18
C GLY A 207 11.22 16.69 6.16
N ALA A 208 11.51 16.96 7.43
CA ALA A 208 11.48 15.95 8.50
C ALA A 208 10.14 15.18 8.59
N ILE A 209 9.03 15.82 8.22
CA ILE A 209 7.70 15.20 8.18
C ILE A 209 7.63 14.07 7.14
N THR A 210 8.19 14.29 5.95
CA THR A 210 8.20 13.28 4.88
C THR A 210 9.13 12.12 5.24
N LEU A 211 10.25 12.38 5.91
CA LEU A 211 11.13 11.32 6.42
C LEU A 211 10.44 10.46 7.50
N ASP A 212 9.72 11.09 8.42
CA ASP A 212 8.90 10.39 9.43
C ASP A 212 7.80 9.53 8.78
N TYR A 213 7.13 10.06 7.75
CA TYR A 213 6.15 9.32 6.96
C TYR A 213 6.77 8.07 6.30
N ILE A 214 7.92 8.23 5.63
CA ILE A 214 8.61 7.11 4.97
C ILE A 214 9.01 6.05 6.00
N GLN A 215 9.61 6.48 7.12
CA GLN A 215 10.07 5.56 8.16
C GLN A 215 8.91 4.73 8.70
N LYS A 216 7.76 5.35 8.99
CA LYS A 216 6.56 4.65 9.46
C LYS A 216 6.09 3.56 8.50
N ILE A 217 6.13 3.81 7.18
CA ILE A 217 5.72 2.81 6.19
C ILE A 217 6.74 1.67 6.09
N VAL A 218 8.03 1.99 6.09
CA VAL A 218 9.08 0.96 6.02
C VAL A 218 9.05 0.08 7.27
N ASP A 219 8.96 0.68 8.46
CA ASP A 219 8.86 -0.06 9.72
C ASP A 219 7.62 -0.96 9.76
N GLU A 220 6.45 -0.42 9.34
CA GLU A 220 5.21 -1.20 9.33
C GLU A 220 5.29 -2.35 8.31
N LYS A 221 5.91 -2.12 7.15
CA LYS A 221 6.14 -3.18 6.15
C LYS A 221 7.00 -4.30 6.73
N GLU A 222 8.10 -3.97 7.41
CA GLU A 222 8.97 -4.97 8.05
C GLU A 222 8.22 -5.77 9.13
N ILE A 223 7.35 -5.13 9.90
CA ILE A 223 6.47 -5.80 10.88
C ILE A 223 5.54 -6.80 10.18
N ILE A 224 4.92 -6.40 9.06
CA ILE A 224 4.01 -7.26 8.29
C ILE A 224 4.76 -8.45 7.70
N ASP A 225 5.92 -8.21 7.07
CA ASP A 225 6.72 -9.26 6.44
C ASP A 225 7.24 -10.26 7.49
N GLY A 226 7.82 -9.77 8.58
CA GLY A 226 8.28 -10.62 9.68
C GLY A 226 7.16 -11.36 10.40
N GLY A 227 5.98 -10.75 10.51
CA GLY A 227 4.78 -11.39 11.02
C GLY A 227 4.29 -12.52 10.10
N PHE A 228 4.31 -12.30 8.79
CA PHE A 228 3.88 -13.29 7.82
C PHE A 228 4.83 -14.49 7.76
N GLN A 229 6.15 -14.28 7.86
CA GLN A 229 7.11 -15.39 7.91
C GLN A 229 6.86 -16.30 9.14
N LYS A 230 6.66 -15.71 10.32
CA LYS A 230 6.30 -16.47 11.53
C LYS A 230 4.96 -17.19 11.39
N TYR A 231 4.00 -16.55 10.73
CA TYR A 231 2.72 -17.19 10.43
C TYR A 231 2.93 -18.42 9.53
N LEU A 232 3.77 -18.34 8.49
CA LEU A 232 4.09 -19.49 7.66
C LEU A 232 4.81 -20.60 8.45
N GLU A 233 5.71 -20.26 9.36
CA GLU A 233 6.38 -21.22 10.25
C GLU A 233 5.37 -21.94 11.18
N GLU A 234 4.36 -21.26 11.70
CA GLU A 234 3.31 -21.86 12.53
C GLU A 234 2.43 -22.85 11.76
N TYR A 235 2.28 -22.63 10.45
CA TYR A 235 1.50 -23.49 9.55
C TYR A 235 2.37 -24.32 8.59
N SER A 236 3.65 -24.55 8.93
CA SER A 236 4.56 -25.32 8.07
C SER A 236 4.05 -26.73 7.80
N ASP A 237 3.45 -27.37 8.80
CA ASP A 237 2.86 -28.71 8.70
C ASP A 237 1.73 -28.82 7.67
N LEU A 238 1.15 -27.70 7.23
CA LEU A 238 0.13 -27.66 6.19
C LEU A 238 0.73 -27.51 4.79
N LEU A 239 1.97 -27.03 4.68
CA LEU A 239 2.65 -26.70 3.42
C LEU A 239 3.47 -27.86 2.84
N ASP A 240 3.72 -28.92 3.62
CA ASP A 240 4.40 -30.17 3.23
C ASP A 240 3.45 -31.20 2.60
#